data_AF-A0AAD7QG30-F1
#
_entry.id   AF-A0AAD7QG30-F1
#
_cell.length_a   1.000
_cell.length_b   1.000
_cell.length_c   1.000
_cell.angle_alpha   90.00
_cell.angle_beta   90.00
_cell.angle_gamma   90.00
#
_symmetry.space_group_name_H-M   'P 1'
#
loop_
_entity.id
_entity.type
_entity.pdbx_description
1 polymer ?
#
loop_
_entity_poly.entity_id
_entity_poly.type
_entity_poly.pdbx_seq_one_letter_code
_entity_poly.pdbx_strand_id
1 'polypeptide(L)'
;MEKATVEHNKTAENMLKLAEEQRREKVKLHGKIIEGQKILDSKHALELEIESMRGALKVLKHLGVDGDVEILEKMDAIQKEIKDKEEELTGLEGNMLKLAEEQKREKVKLPQKNY
;
A
#
# COMPACT_ATOMS: atom_id res chain seq x y z
N MET A 1 34.69 37.17 -25.10
CA MET A 1 33.59 36.35 -25.66
C MET A 1 33.66 34.90 -25.18
N GLU A 2 34.80 34.21 -25.24
CA GLU A 2 34.92 32.79 -24.86
C GLU A 2 34.40 32.42 -23.46
N LYS A 3 34.68 33.23 -22.43
CA LYS A 3 34.19 32.94 -21.06
C LYS A 3 32.66 32.90 -20.97
N ALA A 4 31.97 33.83 -21.65
CA ALA A 4 30.51 33.87 -21.66
C ALA A 4 29.90 32.68 -22.42
N THR A 5 30.55 32.21 -23.48
CA THR A 5 30.11 31.03 -24.25
C THR A 5 30.30 29.74 -23.46
N VAL A 6 31.42 29.59 -22.76
CA VAL A 6 31.68 28.44 -21.87
C VAL A 6 30.68 28.39 -20.71
N GLU A 7 30.36 29.54 -20.12
CA GLU A 7 29.41 29.65 -19.01
C GLU A 7 27.97 29.36 -19.46
N HIS A 8 27.58 29.79 -20.66
CA HIS A 8 26.30 29.43 -21.28
C HIS A 8 26.19 27.92 -21.54
N ASN A 9 27.23 27.30 -22.11
CA ASN A 9 27.23 25.86 -22.40
C ASN A 9 27.12 25.03 -21.12
N LYS A 10 27.83 25.43 -20.06
CA LYS A 10 27.74 24.78 -18.74
C LYS A 10 26.35 24.92 -18.13
N THR A 11 25.71 26.07 -18.29
CA THR A 11 24.35 26.31 -17.80
C THR A 11 23.33 25.43 -18.54
N ALA A 12 23.44 25.33 -19.87
CA ALA A 12 22.59 24.46 -20.68
C ALA A 12 22.75 22.97 -20.30
N GLU A 13 24.00 22.52 -20.10
CA GLU A 13 24.29 21.15 -19.66
C GLU A 13 23.71 20.85 -18.26
N ASN A 14 23.81 21.80 -17.33
CA ASN A 14 23.21 21.67 -16.00
C ASN A 14 21.68 21.63 -16.05
N MET A 15 21.04 22.43 -16.91
CA MET A 15 19.59 22.40 -17.11
C MET A 15 19.12 21.07 -17.69
N LEU A 16 19.86 20.51 -18.65
CA LEU A 16 19.56 19.19 -19.22
C LEU A 16 19.68 18.08 -18.16
N LYS A 17 20.76 18.09 -17.37
CA LYS A 17 20.95 17.14 -16.26
C LYS A 17 19.81 17.23 -15.23
N LEU A 18 19.38 18.45 -14.87
CA LEU A 18 18.26 18.66 -13.96
C LEU A 18 16.95 18.11 -14.53
N ALA A 19 16.67 18.36 -15.81
CA ALA A 19 15.47 17.85 -16.47
C ALA A 19 15.45 16.30 -16.52
N GLU A 20 16.59 15.68 -16.79
CA GLU A 20 16.72 14.22 -16.73
C GLU A 20 16.51 13.66 -15.32
N GLU A 21 17.10 14.31 -14.30
CA GLU A 21 16.94 13.91 -12.90
C GLU A 21 15.48 13.99 -12.47
N GLN A 22 14.80 15.11 -12.76
CA GLN A 22 13.36 15.26 -12.51
C GLN A 22 12.52 14.19 -13.23
N ARG A 23 12.86 13.85 -14.47
CA ARG A 23 12.15 12.80 -15.22
C ARG A 23 12.32 11.44 -14.52
N ARG A 24 13.52 11.11 -14.06
CA ARG A 24 13.80 9.85 -13.35
C ARG A 24 13.04 9.78 -12.02
N GLU A 25 13.05 10.87 -11.25
CA GLU A 25 12.29 10.96 -10.00
C GLU A 25 10.79 10.80 -10.21
N LYS A 26 10.24 11.46 -11.25
CA LYS A 26 8.81 11.32 -11.61
C LYS A 26 8.44 9.88 -11.94
N VAL A 27 9.27 9.16 -12.70
CA VAL A 27 9.02 7.74 -13.01
C VAL A 27 9.10 6.88 -11.75
N LYS A 28 10.09 7.11 -10.88
CA LYS A 28 10.21 6.42 -9.59
C LYS A 28 8.98 6.64 -8.71
N LEU A 29 8.48 7.87 -8.63
CA LEU A 29 7.28 8.21 -7.84
C LEU A 29 6.02 7.56 -8.39
N HIS A 30 5.81 7.57 -9.71
CA HIS A 30 4.67 6.86 -10.30
C HIS A 30 4.71 5.35 -10.02
N GLY A 31 5.90 4.73 -10.07
CA GLY A 31 6.06 3.33 -9.69
C GLY A 31 5.60 3.06 -8.26
N LYS A 32 6.02 3.91 -7.30
CA LYS A 32 5.58 3.82 -5.90
C LYS A 32 4.06 4.01 -5.73
N ILE A 33 3.43 4.89 -6.52
CA ILE A 33 1.96 5.08 -6.50
C ILE A 33 1.25 3.81 -6.96
N ILE A 34 1.69 3.20 -8.05
CA ILE A 34 1.08 1.97 -8.59
C ILE A 34 1.21 0.82 -7.59
N GLU A 35 2.39 0.67 -6.99
CA GLU A 35 2.63 -0.35 -5.96
C GLU A 35 1.76 -0.12 -4.73
N GLY A 36 1.66 1.11 -4.25
CA GLY A 36 0.78 1.48 -3.15
C GLY A 36 -0.70 1.17 -3.44
N GLN A 37 -1.17 1.45 -4.65
CA GLN A 37 -2.54 1.13 -5.06
C GLN A 37 -2.81 -0.38 -5.02
N LYS A 38 -1.89 -1.22 -5.52
CA LYS A 38 -2.04 -2.68 -5.46
C LYS A 38 -2.16 -3.22 -4.04
N ILE A 39 -1.39 -2.66 -3.11
CA ILE A 39 -1.44 -3.04 -1.70
C ILE A 39 -2.79 -2.63 -1.09
N LEU A 40 -3.26 -1.41 -1.37
CA LEU A 40 -4.59 -0.95 -0.93
C LEU A 40 -5.72 -1.80 -1.50
N ASP A 41 -5.65 -2.15 -2.78
CA ASP A 41 -6.66 -3.00 -3.42
C ASP A 41 -6.70 -4.39 -2.78
N SER A 42 -5.52 -4.96 -2.47
CA SER A 42 -5.41 -6.26 -1.77
C SER A 42 -6.01 -6.19 -0.37
N LYS A 43 -5.74 -5.09 0.36
CA LYS A 43 -6.33 -4.84 1.68
C LYS A 43 -7.86 -4.78 1.61
N HIS A 44 -8.40 -3.95 0.71
CA HIS A 44 -9.85 -3.79 0.58
C HIS A 44 -10.53 -5.10 0.15
N ALA A 45 -9.90 -5.90 -0.71
CA ALA A 45 -10.41 -7.20 -1.11
C ALA A 45 -10.54 -8.15 0.11
N LEU A 46 -9.51 -8.20 0.96
CA LEU A 46 -9.52 -9.02 2.17
C LEU A 46 -10.55 -8.55 3.20
N GLU A 47 -10.71 -7.23 3.39
CA GLU A 47 -11.74 -6.66 4.26
C GLU A 47 -13.16 -7.02 3.79
N LEU A 48 -13.43 -6.93 2.48
CA LEU A 48 -14.71 -7.31 1.91
C LEU A 48 -15.00 -8.81 2.09
N GLU A 49 -13.98 -9.64 1.97
CA GLU A 49 -14.10 -11.09 2.17
C GLU A 49 -14.47 -11.43 3.62
N ILE A 50 -13.78 -10.81 4.59
CA ILE A 50 -14.08 -10.94 6.03
C ILE A 50 -15.52 -10.50 6.32
N GLU A 51 -15.96 -9.36 5.78
CA GLU A 51 -17.34 -8.88 5.98
C GLU A 51 -18.39 -9.82 5.35
N SER A 52 -18.08 -10.40 4.19
CA SER A 52 -18.95 -11.39 3.55
C SER A 52 -19.11 -12.64 4.45
N MET A 53 -18.01 -13.13 5.01
CA MET A 53 -18.01 -14.27 5.94
C MET A 53 -18.76 -13.96 7.24
N ARG A 54 -18.58 -12.76 7.81
CA ARG A 54 -19.35 -12.28 8.96
C ARG A 54 -20.85 -12.24 8.65
N GLY A 55 -21.22 -11.82 7.44
CA GLY A 55 -22.59 -11.88 6.94
C GLY A 55 -23.14 -13.31 6.87
N ALA A 56 -22.38 -14.24 6.30
CA ALA A 56 -22.74 -15.66 6.22
C ALA A 56 -22.92 -16.28 7.62
N LEU A 57 -22.01 -16.01 8.54
CA LEU A 57 -22.09 -16.45 9.93
C LEU A 57 -23.36 -15.93 10.62
N LYS A 58 -23.73 -14.67 10.35
CA LYS A 58 -24.96 -14.09 10.88
C LYS A 58 -26.19 -14.82 10.34
N VAL A 59 -26.23 -15.15 9.05
CA VAL A 59 -27.34 -15.93 8.47
C VAL A 59 -27.42 -17.32 9.11
N LEU A 60 -26.31 -18.05 9.21
CA LEU A 60 -26.27 -19.37 9.84
C LEU A 60 -26.74 -19.35 11.29
N LYS A 61 -26.36 -18.31 12.05
CA LYS A 61 -26.83 -18.13 13.44
C LYS A 61 -28.35 -17.99 13.54
N HIS A 62 -29.02 -17.40 12.54
CA HIS A 62 -30.50 -17.31 12.51
C HIS A 62 -31.15 -18.61 12.03
N LEU A 63 -30.43 -19.48 11.32
CA LEU A 63 -30.92 -20.78 10.86
C LEU A 63 -30.74 -21.88 11.92
N GLY A 64 -29.69 -21.80 12.74
CA GLY A 64 -29.32 -22.82 13.74
C GLY A 64 -30.05 -22.74 15.09
N VAL A 65 -31.23 -22.11 15.16
CA VAL A 65 -31.97 -21.89 16.42
C VAL A 65 -32.34 -23.23 17.11
N ASP A 66 -32.40 -24.33 16.36
CA ASP A 66 -32.77 -25.66 16.87
C ASP A 66 -31.59 -26.62 17.16
N GLY A 67 -30.35 -26.12 17.24
CA GLY A 67 -29.22 -26.92 17.74
C GLY A 67 -28.70 -28.01 16.77
N ASP A 68 -28.83 -27.77 15.46
CA ASP A 68 -28.24 -28.63 14.43
C ASP A 68 -26.70 -28.60 14.52
N VAL A 69 -26.12 -29.76 14.87
CA VAL A 69 -24.67 -29.95 15.03
C VAL A 69 -23.91 -29.60 13.75
N GLU A 70 -24.50 -29.87 12.57
CA GLU A 70 -23.87 -29.54 11.29
C GLU A 70 -23.77 -28.02 11.07
N ILE A 71 -24.77 -27.27 11.55
CA ILE A 71 -24.75 -25.80 11.49
C ILE A 71 -23.71 -25.24 12.46
N LEU A 72 -23.59 -25.81 13.66
CA LEU A 72 -22.58 -25.40 14.64
C LEU A 72 -21.15 -25.62 14.11
N GLU A 73 -20.87 -26.78 13.51
CA GLU A 73 -19.55 -27.07 12.91
C GLU A 73 -19.21 -26.09 11.77
N LYS A 74 -20.17 -25.76 10.91
CA LYS A 74 -19.98 -24.76 9.85
C LYS A 74 -19.73 -23.36 10.41
N MET A 75 -20.41 -22.99 11.50
CA MET A 75 -20.20 -21.70 12.16
C MET A 75 -18.79 -21.61 12.76
N ASP A 76 -18.31 -22.66 13.41
CA ASP A 76 -16.96 -22.72 13.98
C ASP A 76 -15.87 -22.66 12.89
N ALA A 77 -16.09 -23.34 11.76
CA ALA A 77 -15.18 -23.28 10.62
C ALA A 77 -15.06 -21.85 10.06
N ILE A 78 -16.20 -21.16 9.86
CA ILE A 78 -16.22 -19.78 9.37
C ILE A 78 -15.58 -18.82 10.38
N GLN A 79 -15.81 -19.01 11.68
CA GLN A 79 -15.17 -18.19 12.72
C GLN A 79 -13.65 -18.32 12.71
N LYS A 80 -13.14 -19.55 12.53
CA LYS A 80 -11.71 -19.80 12.41
C LYS A 80 -11.13 -19.12 11.16
N GLU A 81 -11.79 -19.26 10.03
CA GLU A 81 -11.35 -18.62 8.77
C GLU A 81 -11.35 -17.09 8.85
N ILE A 82 -12.37 -16.49 9.48
CA ILE A 82 -12.40 -15.06 9.76
C ILE A 82 -11.18 -14.64 10.59
N LYS A 83 -10.88 -15.39 11.65
CA LYS A 83 -9.74 -15.09 12.53
C LYS A 83 -8.40 -15.16 11.77
N ASP A 84 -8.21 -16.22 10.99
CA ASP A 84 -6.99 -16.39 10.18
C ASP A 84 -6.81 -15.22 9.19
N LYS A 85 -7.90 -14.75 8.56
CA LYS A 85 -7.88 -13.59 7.66
C LYS A 85 -7.68 -12.25 8.38
N GLU A 86 -8.21 -12.08 9.59
CA GLU A 86 -7.96 -10.90 10.42
C GLU A 86 -6.49 -10.80 10.84
N GLU A 87 -5.85 -11.94 11.12
CA GLU A 87 -4.40 -12.02 11.39
C GLU A 87 -3.59 -11.65 10.14
N GLU A 88 -3.98 -12.14 8.96
CA GLU A 88 -3.38 -11.74 7.68
C GLU A 88 -3.51 -10.22 7.43
N LEU A 89 -4.71 -9.67 7.63
CA LEU A 89 -4.99 -8.25 7.47
C LEU A 89 -4.11 -7.40 8.41
N THR A 90 -3.99 -7.80 9.67
CA THR A 90 -3.12 -7.16 10.65
C THR A 90 -1.65 -7.19 10.22
N GLY A 91 -1.20 -8.32 9.65
CA GLY A 91 0.13 -8.45 9.06
C GLY A 91 0.38 -7.50 7.90
N LEU A 92 -0.59 -7.36 6.99
CA LEU A 92 -0.54 -6.42 5.87
C LEU A 92 -0.46 -4.97 6.35
N GLU A 93 -1.28 -4.58 7.33
CA GLU A 93 -1.26 -3.24 7.93
C GLU A 93 0.08 -2.92 8.61
N GLY A 94 0.65 -3.89 9.33
CA GLY A 94 1.98 -3.76 9.92
C GLY A 94 3.09 -3.54 8.89
N ASN A 95 3.01 -4.23 7.74
CA ASN A 95 3.95 -4.05 6.64
C ASN A 95 3.79 -2.67 5.97
N MET A 96 2.55 -2.20 5.79
CA MET A 96 2.28 -0.85 5.28
C MET A 96 2.82 0.25 6.20
N LEU A 97 2.66 0.09 7.52
CA LEU A 97 3.18 1.04 8.49
C LEU A 97 4.71 1.15 8.42
N LYS A 98 5.41 0.00 8.36
CA LYS A 98 6.88 -0.04 8.20
C LYS A 98 7.32 0.67 6.92
N LEU A 99 6.66 0.40 5.79
CA LEU A 99 6.96 1.06 4.51
C LEU A 99 6.76 2.59 4.61
N ALA A 100 5.69 3.04 5.27
CA ALA A 100 5.43 4.46 5.46
C ALA A 100 6.51 5.14 6.31
N GLU A 101 7.02 4.48 7.35
CA GLU A 101 8.13 4.97 8.16
C GLU A 101 9.44 5.07 7.37
N GLU A 102 9.77 4.06 6.57
CA GLU A 102 10.94 4.05 5.70
C GLU A 102 10.90 5.19 4.68
N GLN A 103 9.74 5.44 4.05
CA GLN A 103 9.56 6.54 3.12
C GLN A 103 9.69 7.91 3.81
N LYS A 104 9.19 8.07 5.05
CA LYS A 104 9.41 9.30 5.84
C LYS A 104 10.90 9.51 6.11
N ARG A 105 11.64 8.45 6.45
CA ARG A 105 13.10 8.52 6.68
C ARG A 105 13.87 8.85 5.40
N GLU A 106 13.46 8.33 4.23
CA GLU A 106 14.06 8.66 2.93
C GLU A 106 13.90 10.17 2.63
N LYS A 107 12.71 10.74 2.88
CA LYS A 107 12.43 12.17 2.68
C LYS A 107 13.24 13.08 3.62
N VAL A 108 13.49 12.65 4.86
CA VAL A 108 14.31 13.41 5.84
C VAL A 108 15.81 13.41 5.46
N LYS A 109 16.28 12.39 4.72
CA LYS A 109 17.67 12.28 4.26
C LYS A 109 17.97 13.09 2.98
N LEU A 110 16.96 13.44 2.20
CA LEU A 110 17.15 14.30 1.02
C LEU A 110 17.38 15.75 1.51
N PRO A 111 18.47 16.42 1.11
CA PRO A 111 18.65 17.82 1.46
C PRO A 111 17.46 18.61 0.93
N GLN A 112 16.71 19.25 1.82
CA GLN A 112 15.74 20.26 1.40
C GLN A 112 16.55 21.37 0.73
N LYS A 113 16.62 21.33 -0.61
CA LYS A 113 17.14 22.44 -1.40
C LYS A 113 16.15 23.58 -1.19
N ASN A 114 16.43 24.41 -0.19
CA ASN A 114 15.85 25.72 -0.05
C ASN A 114 16.27 26.51 -1.30
N TYR A 115 15.28 26.84 -2.14
CA TYR A 115 15.42 27.79 -3.24
C TYR A 115 15.19 29.21 -2.72
#